data_AF-A0A8E0SF66-F1
#
_entry.id   AF-A0A8E0SF66-F1
#
_cell.length_a   1.000
_cell.length_b   1.000
_cell.length_c   1.000
_cell.angle_alpha   90.00
_cell.angle_beta   90.00
_cell.angle_gamma   90.00
#
_symmetry.space_group_name_H-M   'P 1'
#
loop_
_entity.id
_entity.type
_entity.pdbx_description
1 polymer ?
#
loop_
_entity_poly.entity_id
_entity_poly.type
_entity_poly.pdbx_seq_one_letter_code
_entity_poly.pdbx_strand_id
1 'polypeptide(L)'
;MGRIKTKITILLVLLLLLAGGYMYINDVELKDVPTAIGQTLSSEEEEYTIQEYKVTKIDGSEYHGVAENGTKIIFNGKKLNQDLSDIKEGDKIKAYFSKSKRIDGLIKVAKVND
;
A
#
# COMPACT_ATOMS: atom_id res chain seq x y z
N MET A 1 -17.50 -50.43 17.03
CA MET A 1 -17.19 -50.03 15.63
C MET A 1 -17.89 -48.76 15.13
N GLY A 2 -19.10 -48.40 15.62
CA GLY A 2 -19.90 -47.31 15.02
C GLY A 2 -19.38 -45.88 15.24
N ARG A 3 -18.96 -45.54 16.48
CA ARG A 3 -18.56 -44.16 16.84
C ARG A 3 -17.32 -43.64 16.10
N ILE A 4 -16.36 -44.52 15.79
CA ILE A 4 -15.17 -44.17 15.00
C ILE A 4 -15.57 -43.90 13.55
N LYS A 5 -16.44 -44.72 12.97
CA LYS A 5 -16.96 -44.51 11.61
C LYS A 5 -17.70 -43.18 11.51
N THR A 6 -18.55 -42.84 12.48
CA THR A 6 -19.26 -41.55 12.53
C THR A 6 -18.31 -40.36 12.60
N LYS A 7 -17.24 -40.43 13.41
CA LYS A 7 -16.23 -39.37 13.50
C LYS A 7 -15.47 -39.19 12.18
N ILE A 8 -15.13 -40.29 11.51
CA ILE A 8 -14.46 -40.25 10.20
C ILE A 8 -15.39 -39.65 9.14
N THR A 9 -16.68 -40.00 9.16
CA THR A 9 -17.68 -39.40 8.25
C THR A 9 -17.83 -37.90 8.48
N ILE A 10 -17.92 -37.44 9.74
CA ILE A 10 -18.00 -36.01 10.07
C ILE A 10 -16.74 -35.28 9.61
N LEU A 11 -15.56 -35.87 9.81
CA LEU A 11 -14.30 -35.29 9.39
C LEU A 11 -14.22 -35.15 7.86
N LEU A 12 -14.67 -36.17 7.12
CA LEU A 12 -14.73 -36.13 5.65
C LEU A 12 -15.70 -35.05 5.14
N VAL A 13 -16.87 -34.90 5.75
CA VAL A 13 -17.84 -33.85 5.39
C VAL A 13 -17.25 -32.46 5.65
N LEU A 14 -16.58 -32.28 6.79
CA LEU A 14 -15.92 -31.01 7.11
C LEU A 14 -14.80 -30.68 6.11
N LEU A 15 -14.02 -31.69 5.71
CA LEU A 15 -12.95 -31.52 4.73
C LEU A 15 -13.49 -31.09 3.36
N LEU A 16 -14.61 -31.66 2.93
CA LEU A 16 -15.29 -31.30 1.68
C LEU A 16 -15.87 -29.87 1.72
N LEU A 17 -16.41 -29.44 2.86
CA LEU A 17 -16.89 -28.07 3.05
C LEU A 17 -15.75 -27.05 2.99
N LEU A 18 -14.61 -27.36 3.62
CA LEU A 18 -13.42 -26.50 3.59
C LEU A 18 -12.82 -26.42 2.18
N ALA A 19 -12.71 -27.55 1.48
CA ALA A 19 -12.21 -27.59 0.10
C ALA A 19 -13.14 -26.84 -0.86
N GLY A 20 -14.46 -27.04 -0.75
CA GLY A 20 -15.45 -26.32 -1.54
C GLY A 20 -15.46 -24.82 -1.26
N GLY A 21 -15.37 -24.42 0.01
CA GLY A 21 -15.24 -23.02 0.40
C GLY A 21 -13.96 -22.37 -0.11
N TYR A 22 -12.83 -23.07 -0.06
CA TYR A 22 -11.56 -22.59 -0.61
C TYR A 22 -11.62 -22.39 -2.12
N MET A 23 -12.20 -23.34 -2.86
CA MET A 23 -12.39 -23.18 -4.31
C MET A 23 -13.33 -22.02 -4.64
N TYR A 24 -14.42 -21.84 -3.87
CA TYR A 24 -15.33 -20.72 -4.06
C TYR A 24 -14.66 -19.36 -3.83
N ILE A 25 -13.82 -19.23 -2.80
CA ILE A 25 -13.10 -17.97 -2.51
C ILE A 25 -12.04 -17.68 -3.58
N ASN A 26 -11.36 -18.71 -4.11
CA ASN A 26 -10.35 -18.53 -5.14
C ASN A 26 -10.92 -18.26 -6.55
N ASP A 27 -12.17 -18.66 -6.83
CA ASP A 27 -12.85 -18.39 -8.10
C ASP A 27 -13.55 -17.02 -8.10
N VAL A 28 -13.65 -16.39 -6.92
CA VAL A 28 -13.88 -14.95 -6.83
C VAL A 28 -12.56 -14.29 -7.23
N GLU A 29 -12.41 -14.02 -8.53
CA GLU A 29 -11.60 -12.88 -8.97
C GLU A 29 -12.04 -11.72 -8.08
N LEU A 30 -11.15 -11.34 -7.16
CA LEU A 30 -11.20 -10.05 -6.53
C LEU A 30 -11.05 -9.06 -7.68
N LYS A 31 -12.18 -8.71 -8.29
CA LYS A 31 -12.28 -7.58 -9.19
C LYS A 31 -11.70 -6.44 -8.38
N ASP A 32 -10.50 -6.03 -8.74
CA ASP A 32 -9.83 -4.88 -8.16
C ASP A 32 -10.82 -3.73 -8.25
N VAL A 33 -11.55 -3.51 -7.16
CA VAL A 33 -12.36 -2.33 -7.00
C VAL A 33 -11.33 -1.22 -7.06
N PRO A 34 -11.43 -0.26 -8.00
CA PRO A 34 -10.50 0.83 -8.08
C PRO A 34 -10.70 1.64 -6.81
N THR A 35 -9.98 1.27 -5.76
CA THR A 35 -9.75 2.13 -4.63
C THR A 35 -8.93 3.25 -5.25
N ALA A 36 -9.44 4.47 -5.16
CA ALA A 36 -8.88 5.65 -5.80
C ALA A 36 -7.45 5.97 -5.29
N ILE A 37 -6.47 5.15 -5.67
CA ILE A 37 -5.07 5.22 -5.26
C ILE A 37 -4.22 4.77 -6.45
N GLY A 38 -3.58 5.74 -7.09
CA GLY A 38 -2.38 5.54 -7.91
C GLY A 38 -2.64 5.19 -9.37
N GLN A 39 -2.61 6.20 -10.24
CA GLN A 39 -2.28 5.99 -11.65
C GLN A 39 -0.91 5.30 -11.73
N THR A 40 -0.90 4.01 -12.06
CA THR A 40 0.33 3.29 -12.40
C THR A 40 0.73 3.69 -13.82
N LEU A 41 1.62 4.69 -13.94
CA LEU A 41 2.35 4.93 -15.18
C LEU A 41 3.36 3.79 -15.34
N SER A 42 2.96 2.81 -16.16
CA SER A 42 3.84 1.73 -16.61
C SER A 42 4.83 2.30 -17.62
N SER A 43 6.07 2.47 -17.17
CA SER A 43 7.25 2.56 -18.01
C SER A 43 8.32 1.75 -17.33
N GLU A 44 8.37 0.44 -17.62
CA GLU A 44 9.49 -0.50 -17.40
C GLU A 44 10.16 -0.61 -16.00
N GLU A 45 9.71 0.12 -15.00
CA GLU A 45 10.49 0.47 -13.81
C GLU A 45 9.76 0.07 -12.52
N GLU A 46 10.54 -0.30 -11.49
CA GLU A 46 10.15 -0.73 -10.13
C GLU A 46 8.70 -0.42 -9.69
N GLU A 47 7.99 -1.41 -9.12
CA GLU A 47 6.63 -1.20 -8.65
C GLU A 47 6.57 -0.19 -7.48
N TYR A 48 6.16 1.03 -7.80
CA TYR A 48 5.89 2.09 -6.83
C TYR A 48 4.39 2.33 -6.65
N THR A 49 4.02 2.70 -5.44
CA THR A 49 2.76 3.38 -5.13
C THR A 49 3.04 4.86 -4.99
N ILE A 50 2.34 5.70 -5.75
CA ILE A 50 2.54 7.15 -5.73
C ILE A 50 1.37 7.79 -4.96
N GLN A 51 1.68 8.68 -4.03
CA GLN A 51 0.66 9.45 -3.32
C GLN A 51 1.04 10.92 -3.19
N GLU A 52 0.05 11.80 -3.36
CA GLU A 52 0.23 13.24 -3.28
C GLU A 52 -0.06 13.78 -1.88
N TYR A 53 0.80 14.67 -1.42
CA TYR A 53 0.67 15.36 -0.14
C TYR A 53 0.96 16.84 -0.30
N LYS A 54 0.25 17.68 0.45
CA LYS A 54 0.62 19.07 0.67
C LYS A 54 1.54 19.15 1.89
N VAL A 55 2.72 19.73 1.75
CA VAL A 55 3.63 19.97 2.87
C VAL A 55 3.02 20.99 3.80
N THR A 56 2.81 20.62 5.05
CA THR A 56 2.18 21.47 6.07
C THR A 56 3.17 22.06 7.05
N LYS A 57 4.32 21.42 7.25
CA LYS A 57 5.35 21.88 8.19
C LYS A 57 6.73 21.32 7.82
N ILE A 58 7.78 22.10 8.02
CA ILE A 58 9.18 21.64 7.91
C ILE A 58 9.93 21.98 9.20
N ASP A 59 10.35 20.94 9.95
CA ASP A 59 11.12 21.06 11.18
C ASP A 59 12.56 20.55 10.95
N GLY A 60 13.43 21.45 10.48
CA GLY A 60 14.82 21.11 10.15
C GLY A 60 14.89 20.14 8.96
N SER A 61 15.14 18.85 9.21
CA SER A 61 15.14 17.82 8.17
C SER A 61 13.87 16.97 8.15
N GLU A 62 12.91 17.23 9.04
CA GLU A 62 11.66 16.50 9.08
C GLU A 62 10.55 17.26 8.34
N TYR A 63 9.92 16.57 7.39
CA TYR A 63 8.87 17.12 6.55
C TYR A 63 7.54 16.48 6.94
N HIS A 64 6.53 17.31 7.13
CA HIS A 64 5.17 16.90 7.47
C HIS A 64 4.26 17.26 6.31
N GLY A 65 3.40 16.34 5.90
CA GLY A 65 2.43 16.59 4.84
C GLY A 65 1.08 15.93 5.08
N VAL A 66 0.08 16.42 4.37
CA VAL A 66 -1.31 15.95 4.46
C VAL A 66 -1.86 15.78 3.04
N ALA A 67 -2.44 14.62 2.75
CA ALA A 67 -3.15 14.32 1.51
C ALA A 67 -4.58 14.89 1.57
N GLU A 68 -5.24 15.01 0.42
CA GLU A 68 -6.61 15.56 0.35
C GLU A 68 -7.64 14.76 1.18
N ASN A 69 -7.42 13.45 1.31
CA ASN A 69 -8.25 12.56 2.14
C ASN A 69 -7.93 12.63 3.65
N GLY A 70 -7.03 13.53 4.07
CA GLY A 70 -6.62 13.71 5.47
C GLY A 70 -5.48 12.79 5.94
N THR A 71 -5.00 11.87 5.09
CA THR A 71 -3.85 11.00 5.41
C THR A 71 -2.60 11.85 5.63
N LYS A 72 -1.88 11.61 6.72
CA LYS A 72 -0.65 12.34 7.07
C LYS A 72 0.59 11.55 6.68
N ILE A 73 1.64 12.26 6.29
CA ILE A 73 2.99 11.72 6.10
C ILE A 73 3.99 12.51 6.92
N ILE A 74 4.95 11.81 7.51
CA ILE A 74 6.12 12.40 8.15
C ILE A 74 7.34 11.67 7.61
N PHE A 75 8.33 12.39 7.10
CA PHE A 75 9.56 11.78 6.61
C PHE A 75 10.78 12.66 6.89
N ASN A 76 11.94 12.01 7.04
CA ASN A 76 13.21 12.70 7.22
C ASN A 76 13.91 12.82 5.87
N GLY A 77 14.09 14.06 5.41
CA GLY A 77 14.76 14.37 4.15
C GLY A 77 16.19 13.84 4.05
N LYS A 78 16.92 13.75 5.17
CA LYS A 78 18.30 13.21 5.19
C LYS A 78 18.37 11.71 4.91
N LYS A 79 17.25 10.99 5.05
CA LYS A 79 17.17 9.56 4.69
C LYS A 79 16.90 9.34 3.22
N LEU A 80 16.54 10.39 2.49
CA LEU A 80 16.35 10.32 1.05
C LEU A 80 17.64 10.76 0.37
N ASN A 81 18.11 9.99 -0.61
CA ASN A 81 19.31 10.30 -1.40
C ASN A 81 18.99 11.37 -2.48
N GLN A 82 18.34 12.46 -2.08
CA GLN A 82 17.93 13.55 -2.96
C GLN A 82 17.97 14.89 -2.22
N ASP A 83 18.20 15.97 -2.97
CA ASP A 83 18.07 17.32 -2.43
C ASP A 83 16.59 17.70 -2.35
N LEU A 84 16.21 18.30 -1.23
CA LEU A 84 14.85 18.73 -0.89
C LEU A 84 14.75 20.22 -0.59
N SER A 85 15.83 20.96 -0.82
CA SER A 85 15.92 22.40 -0.51
C SER A 85 14.87 23.25 -1.23
N ASP A 86 14.38 22.77 -2.38
CA ASP A 86 13.37 23.46 -3.19
C ASP A 86 11.93 23.22 -2.71
N ILE A 87 11.73 22.30 -1.77
CA ILE A 87 10.41 21.98 -1.19
C ILE A 87 10.18 22.85 0.05
N LYS A 88 9.07 23.59 0.04
CA LYS A 88 8.66 24.51 1.09
C LYS A 88 7.29 24.15 1.65
N GLU A 89 6.96 24.72 2.81
CA GLU A 89 5.61 24.64 3.35
C GLU A 89 4.60 25.20 2.34
N GLY A 90 3.50 24.49 2.16
CA GLY A 90 2.45 24.79 1.19
C GLY A 90 2.61 24.08 -0.15
N ASP A 91 3.80 23.58 -0.49
CA ASP A 91 4.04 22.88 -1.76
C ASP A 91 3.32 21.53 -1.81
N LYS A 92 2.88 21.14 -3.01
CA LYS A 92 2.41 19.78 -3.28
C LYS A 92 3.58 18.90 -3.72
N ILE A 93 3.62 17.69 -3.20
CA ILE A 93 4.65 16.71 -3.48
C ILE A 93 4.04 15.35 -3.84
N LYS A 94 4.69 14.61 -4.73
CA LYS A 94 4.45 13.19 -5.01
C LYS A 94 5.46 12.36 -4.23
N ALA A 95 4.96 11.52 -3.34
CA ALA A 95 5.73 10.56 -2.57
C ALA A 95 5.66 9.19 -3.25
N TYR A 96 6.82 8.61 -3.54
CA TYR A 96 6.97 7.32 -4.21
C TYR A 96 7.32 6.26 -3.18
N PHE A 97 6.40 5.32 -2.98
CA PHE A 97 6.55 4.23 -2.04
C PHE A 97 6.87 2.92 -2.76
N SER A 98 7.91 2.22 -2.35
CA SER A 98 8.18 0.86 -2.81
C SER A 98 7.04 -0.08 -2.42
N LYS A 99 6.56 -0.91 -3.36
CA LYS A 99 5.70 -2.04 -2.99
C LYS A 99 6.47 -3.19 -2.33
N SER A 100 7.78 -3.29 -2.57
CA SER A 100 8.62 -4.38 -2.04
C SER A 100 9.14 -4.11 -0.63
N LYS A 101 9.46 -2.86 -0.28
CA LYS A 101 10.00 -2.48 1.03
C LYS A 101 8.91 -1.98 1.96
N ARG A 102 8.45 -2.83 2.87
CA ARG A 102 7.39 -2.50 3.85
C ARG A 102 7.83 -1.56 4.98
N ILE A 103 9.14 -1.43 5.26
CA ILE A 103 9.65 -0.74 6.46
C ILE A 103 10.12 0.69 6.15
N ASP A 104 10.96 0.89 5.14
CA ASP A 104 11.33 2.21 4.58
C ASP A 104 10.72 2.31 3.18
N GLY A 105 9.40 2.42 3.16
CA GLY A 105 8.63 2.41 1.92
C GLY A 105 8.91 3.64 1.06
N LEU A 106 9.15 4.81 1.65
CA LEU A 106 9.37 6.04 0.90
C LEU A 106 10.76 6.04 0.25
N ILE A 107 10.80 6.03 -1.09
CA ILE A 107 12.04 6.00 -1.87
C ILE A 107 12.39 7.39 -2.40
N LYS A 108 11.39 8.14 -2.83
CA LYS A 108 11.58 9.42 -3.53
C LYS A 108 10.43 10.36 -3.24
N VAL A 109 10.74 11.66 -3.28
CA VAL A 109 9.73 12.72 -3.28
C VAL A 109 9.99 13.64 -4.47
N ALA A 110 8.95 14.04 -5.19
CA ALA A 110 9.05 15.02 -6.27
C ALA A 110 8.07 16.16 -6.02
N LYS A 111 8.53 17.41 -6.16
CA LYS A 111 7.65 18.58 -6.13
C LYS A 111 6.72 18.53 -7.36
N VAL A 112 5.44 18.81 -7.15
CA VAL A 112 4.49 19.03 -8.24
C VAL A 112 4.61 20.49 -8.65
N ASN A 113 5.17 20.72 -9.82
CA ASN A 113 5.16 22.04 -10.43
C ASN A 113 3.80 22.20 -11.13
N ASP A 114 3.01 23.18 -10.68
CA ASP A 114 1.86 23.68 -11.44
C ASP A 114 2.33 24.52 -12.65
#